data_AF-A0A368H058-F1
#
_entry.id   AF-A0A368H058-F1
#
_cell.length_a   1.000
_cell.length_b   1.000
_cell.length_c   1.000
_cell.angle_alpha   90.00
_cell.angle_beta   90.00
_cell.angle_gamma   90.00
#
_symmetry.space_group_name_H-M   'P 1'
#
loop_
_entity.id
_entity.type
_entity.pdbx_description
1 polymer ?
#
loop_
_entity_poly.entity_id
_entity_poly.type
_entity_poly.pdbx_seq_one_letter_code
_entity_poly.pdbx_strand_id
1 'polypeptide(L)' 'MGVLFVVALCLYSVGSLTAIPIWYLIFKKRFLHTNFRILLFLVTFGGQSVSVLIYLRLICSALNCYATVCVFLCTL' A
#
# COMPACT_ATOMS: atom_id res chain seq x y z
N MET A 1 -6.81 -14.67 -9.18
CA MET A 1 -7.05 -13.73 -8.05
C MET A 1 -6.00 -13.87 -6.94
N GLY A 2 -5.70 -15.08 -6.43
CA GLY A 2 -4.74 -15.27 -5.33
C GLY A 2 -3.32 -14.76 -5.61
N VAL A 3 -2.75 -15.04 -6.79
CA VAL A 3 -1.37 -14.61 -7.14
C VAL A 3 -1.22 -13.09 -7.18
N LEU A 4 -2.18 -12.37 -7.79
CA LEU A 4 -2.18 -10.90 -7.83
C LEU A 4 -2.29 -10.28 -6.43
N PHE A 5 -3.07 -10.90 -5.55
CA PHE A 5 -3.19 -10.47 -4.15
C PHE A 5 -1.87 -10.64 -3.39
N VAL A 6 -1.19 -11.78 -3.56
CA VAL A 6 0.12 -12.05 -2.94
C VAL A 6 1.21 -11.12 -3.48
N VAL A 7 1.24 -10.88 -4.79
CA VAL A 7 2.19 -9.95 -5.42
C VAL A 7 1.96 -8.52 -4.90
N ALA A 8 0.70 -8.10 -4.78
CA ALA A 8 0.38 -6.83 -4.13
C ALA A 8 0.90 -6.81 -2.67
N LEU A 9 0.80 -7.92 -1.93
CA LEU A 9 1.32 -8.16 -0.55
C LEU A 9 2.81 -7.94 -0.43
N CYS A 10 3.56 -8.51 -1.34
CA CYS A 10 4.99 -8.28 -1.40
C CYS A 10 5.32 -6.81 -1.74
N LEU A 11 4.66 -6.22 -2.73
CA LEU A 11 4.97 -4.85 -3.15
C LEU A 11 4.66 -3.79 -2.09
N TYR A 12 3.53 -3.93 -1.38
CA TYR A 12 3.17 -3.01 -0.30
C TYR A 12 4.12 -3.13 0.89
N SER A 13 4.42 -4.34 1.34
CA SER A 13 5.35 -4.56 2.45
C SER A 13 6.74 -4.03 2.15
N VAL A 14 7.29 -4.31 0.96
CA VAL A 14 8.58 -3.76 0.51
C VAL A 14 8.53 -2.23 0.39
N GLY A 15 7.45 -1.67 -0.16
CA GLY A 15 7.26 -0.22 -0.27
C GLY A 15 7.19 0.48 1.09
N SER A 16 6.50 -0.09 2.07
CA SER A 16 6.44 0.45 3.43
C SER A 16 7.76 0.32 4.18
N LEU A 17 8.46 -0.82 4.06
CA LEU A 17 9.78 -1.03 4.66
C LEU A 17 10.82 -0.03 4.15
N THR A 18 10.77 0.31 2.87
CA THR A 18 11.69 1.29 2.25
C THR A 18 11.30 2.74 2.57
N ALA A 19 10.03 3.04 2.80
CA ALA A 19 9.58 4.39 3.17
C ALA A 19 10.02 4.83 4.57
N ILE A 20 10.10 3.90 5.54
CA ILE A 20 10.50 4.17 6.93
C ILE A 20 11.88 4.85 7.05
N PRO A 21 12.97 4.30 6.48
CA PRO A 21 14.29 4.95 6.55
C PRO A 21 14.33 6.28 5.80
N ILE A 22 13.56 6.43 4.71
CA ILE A 22 13.47 7.69 3.96
C ILE A 22 12.82 8.77 4.83
N TRP A 23 11.72 8.47 5.50
CA TRP A 23 11.08 9.40 6.44
C TRP A 23 12.00 9.75 7.60
N TYR A 24 12.73 8.78 8.14
CA TYR A 24 13.74 9.04 9.17
C TYR A 24 14.83 10.04 8.69
N LEU A 25 15.31 9.89 7.46
CA LEU A 25 16.28 10.81 6.86
C LEU A 25 15.70 12.22 6.60
N ILE A 26 14.40 12.32 6.26
CA ILE A 26 13.72 13.61 6.09
C ILE A 26 13.68 14.38 7.43
N PHE A 27 13.43 13.69 8.54
CA PHE A 27 13.40 14.31 9.88
C PHE A 27 14.81 14.64 10.42
N LYS A 28 15.83 13.83 10.10
CA LYS A 28 17.22 14.17 10.42
C LYS A 28 17.71 15.28 9.48
N LYS A 29 17.60 16.54 9.92
CA LYS A 29 17.93 17.78 9.19
C LYS A 29 19.37 17.91 8.61
N ARG A 30 20.22 16.89 8.67
CA ARG A 30 21.66 16.99 8.34
C ARG A 30 22.04 16.79 6.88
N PHE A 31 21.23 16.13 6.04
CA PHE A 31 21.74 15.63 4.75
C PHE A 31 21.05 16.19 3.48
N LEU A 32 19.85 16.79 3.56
CA LEU A 32 19.07 17.18 2.38
C LEU A 32 18.65 18.66 2.37
N HIS A 33 18.80 19.30 1.21
CA HIS A 33 18.27 20.64 0.94
C HIS A 33 16.74 20.68 1.16
N THR A 34 16.21 21.78 1.69
CA THR A 34 14.82 21.88 2.16
C THR A 34 13.80 21.56 1.06
N ASN A 35 14.03 22.05 -0.16
CA ASN A 35 13.18 21.79 -1.33
C ASN A 35 13.14 20.30 -1.72
N PHE A 36 14.30 19.65 -1.68
CA PHE A 36 14.40 18.23 -2.03
C PHE A 36 13.74 17.34 -0.98
N ARG A 37 13.76 17.75 0.29
CA ARG A 37 13.04 17.09 1.39
C ARG A 37 11.52 17.11 1.21
N ILE A 38 10.98 18.27 0.86
CA ILE A 38 9.52 18.42 0.66
C ILE A 38 9.08 17.58 -0.54
N LEU A 39 9.87 17.56 -1.62
CA LEU A 39 9.60 16.72 -2.79
C LEU A 39 9.58 15.22 -2.43
N LEU A 40 10.61 14.74 -1.73
CA LEU A 40 10.70 13.35 -1.27
C LEU A 40 9.54 12.97 -0.33
N PHE A 41 9.17 13.87 0.57
CA PHE A 41 8.02 13.67 1.45
C PHE A 41 6.72 13.55 0.64
N LEU A 42 6.49 14.45 -0.32
CA LEU A 42 5.28 14.44 -1.15
C LEU A 42 5.17 13.15 -1.97
N VAL A 43 6.27 12.72 -2.59
CA VAL A 43 6.30 11.50 -3.43
C VAL A 43 6.07 10.26 -2.58
N THR A 44 6.74 10.13 -1.44
CA THR A 44 6.59 8.96 -0.57
C THR A 44 5.22 8.91 0.11
N PHE A 45 4.71 10.05 0.56
CA PHE A 45 3.38 10.14 1.15
C PHE A 45 2.26 9.85 0.13
N GLY A 46 2.37 10.43 -1.07
CA GLY A 46 1.45 10.17 -2.18
C GLY A 46 1.50 8.72 -2.66
N GLY A 47 2.70 8.13 -2.75
CA GLY A 47 2.86 6.72 -3.10
C GLY A 47 2.19 5.80 -2.07
N GLN A 48 2.38 6.07 -0.78
CA GLN A 48 1.77 5.26 0.29
C GLN A 48 0.24 5.41 0.33
N SER A 49 -0.32 6.61 0.13
CA SER A 49 -1.78 6.80 0.13
C SER A 49 -2.48 6.07 -1.03
N VAL A 50 -1.90 6.11 -2.24
CA VAL A 50 -2.40 5.36 -3.39
C VAL A 50 -2.29 3.85 -3.16
N SER A 51 -1.16 3.40 -2.58
CA SER A 51 -0.93 2.00 -2.27
C SER A 51 -1.97 1.43 -1.30
N VAL A 52 -2.30 2.18 -0.24
CA VAL A 52 -3.34 1.81 0.73
C VAL A 52 -4.72 1.73 0.07
N LEU A 53 -5.07 2.67 -0.81
CA LEU A 53 -6.35 2.66 -1.52
C LEU A 53 -6.50 1.43 -2.45
N ILE A 54 -5.45 1.10 -3.20
CA ILE A 54 -5.42 -0.10 -4.07
C ILE A 54 -5.61 -1.37 -3.24
N TYR A 55 -4.99 -1.40 -2.06
CA TYR A 55 -5.13 -2.50 -1.12
C TYR A 55 -6.54 -2.68 -0.59
N LEU A 56 -7.14 -1.59 -0.15
CA LEU A 56 -8.49 -1.60 0.39
C LEU A 56 -9.49 -2.10 -0.66
N ARG A 57 -9.30 -1.66 -1.92
CA ARG A 57 -10.07 -2.15 -3.08
C ARG A 57 -9.90 -3.66 -3.29
N LEU A 58 -8.66 -4.16 -3.31
CA LEU A 58 -8.36 -5.58 -3.50
C LEU A 58 -8.97 -6.45 -2.39
N ILE A 59 -8.88 -6.01 -1.13
CA ILE A 59 -9.48 -6.69 0.03
C ILE A 59 -11.01 -6.70 -0.08
N CYS A 60 -11.64 -5.57 -0.39
CA CYS A 60 -13.09 -5.51 -0.60
C CYS A 60 -13.55 -6.41 -1.76
N SER A 61 -12.81 -6.43 -2.87
CA SER A 61 -13.12 -7.31 -4.01
C SER A 61 -12.98 -8.78 -3.63
N ALA A 62 -11.96 -9.15 -2.84
CA ALA A 62 -11.81 -10.51 -2.34
C ALA A 62 -12.98 -10.89 -1.42
N LEU A 63 -13.33 -10.04 -0.44
CA LEU A 63 -14.45 -10.25 0.49
C LEU A 63 -15.79 -10.41 -0.24
N ASN A 64 -16.09 -9.58 -1.24
CA ASN A 64 -17.31 -9.71 -2.05
C ASN A 64 -17.33 -11.03 -2.84
N CYS A 65 -16.17 -11.50 -3.30
CA CYS A 65 -16.05 -12.78 -3.98
C CYS A 65 -16.31 -13.96 -3.02
N TYR A 66 -15.84 -13.87 -1.76
CA TYR A 66 -16.17 -14.86 -0.73
C TYR A 66 -17.66 -14.82 -0.34
N ALA A 67 -18.24 -13.63 -0.18
CA ALA A 67 -19.66 -13.49 0.15
C ALA A 67 -20.58 -14.07 -0.93
N THR A 68 -20.27 -13.83 -2.21
CA THR A 68 -21.04 -14.39 -3.34
C THR A 68 -20.91 -15.91 -3.43
N VAL A 69 -19.72 -16.49 -3.19
CA VAL A 69 -19.53 -17.95 -3.13
C VAL A 69 -20.28 -18.57 -1.96
N CYS A 70 -20.26 -17.95 -0.76
CA CYS A 70 -21.01 -18.42 0.40
C CYS A 70 -22.53 -18.38 0.19
N VAL A 71 -23.06 -17.34 -0.47
CA VAL A 71 -24.49 -17.24 -0.79
C VAL A 71 -24.89 -18.34 -1.79
N PHE A 72 -24.09 -18.58 -2.84
CA PHE A 72 -24.36 -19.62 -3.84
C PHE A 72 -24.35 -21.03 -3.24
N LEU A 73 -23.46 -21.29 -2.27
CA LEU A 73 -23.37 -22.57 -1.56
C LEU A 73 -24.51 -22.78 -0.54
N CYS A 74 -25.14 -21.70 -0.07
CA CYS A 74 -26.21 -21.75 0.93
C CYS A 74 -27.62 -21.83 0.31
N THR A 75 -27.75 -21.53 -0.99
CA THR A 75 -29.00 -21.65 -1.77
C THR A 75 -29.12 -22.95 -2.57
N LEU A 76 -28.14 -23.86 -2.44
CA LEU A 76 -28.09 -25.16 -3.13
C LEU A 76 -28.24 -26.29 -2.10
#